data_AF-A0A7W2FV28-F1
#
_entry.id   AF-A0A7W2FV28-F1
#
_cell.length_a   1.000
_cell.length_b   1.000
_cell.length_c   1.000
_cell.angle_alpha   90.00
_cell.angle_beta   90.00
_cell.angle_gamma   90.00
#
_symmetry.space_group_name_H-M   'P 1'
#
loop_
_entity.id
_entity.type
_entity.pdbx_description
1 polymer ?
#
loop_
_entity_poly.entity_id
_entity_poly.type
_entity_poly.pdbx_seq_one_letter_code
_entity_poly.pdbx_strand_id
1 'polypeptide(L)'
;TSYALDGFAHAAEALTGRSVGARRWTEFAQSVRSAAWFSLLTAGTAALAFALGGEALIALLTGLPEVRETASTYLPWMVAMPLIAVWGYLLDGVF
;
A
#
# COMPACT_ATOMS: atom_id res chain seq x y z
N THR A 1 -0.53 -37.38 -19.07
CA THR A 1 -1.16 -36.45 -18.11
C THR A 1 -0.47 -35.09 -18.21
N SER A 2 -0.81 -34.32 -19.25
CA SER A 2 -0.07 -33.14 -19.70
C SER A 2 -0.92 -31.88 -19.63
N TYR A 3 -1.29 -31.46 -18.41
CA TYR A 3 -2.07 -30.23 -18.18
C TYR A 3 -1.20 -29.02 -17.77
N ALA A 4 0.09 -29.22 -17.50
CA ALA A 4 0.99 -28.14 -17.10
C ALA A 4 1.58 -27.38 -18.30
N LEU A 5 1.86 -28.07 -19.41
CA LEU A 5 2.52 -27.49 -20.59
C LEU A 5 1.60 -26.56 -21.41
N ASP A 6 0.32 -26.91 -21.56
CA ASP A 6 -0.67 -26.02 -22.21
C ASP A 6 -0.92 -24.74 -21.39
N GLY A 7 -0.82 -24.81 -20.06
CA GLY A 7 -0.94 -23.64 -19.20
C GLY A 7 0.21 -22.64 -19.39
N PHE A 8 1.44 -23.13 -19.57
CA PHE A 8 2.59 -22.28 -19.91
C PHE A 8 2.52 -21.76 -21.34
N ALA A 9 2.02 -22.55 -22.29
CA ALA A 9 1.83 -22.12 -23.67
C ALA A 9 0.79 -20.98 -23.77
N HIS A 10 -0.36 -21.09 -23.10
CA HIS A 10 -1.34 -19.99 -23.03
C HIS A 10 -0.85 -18.78 -22.23
N ALA A 11 -0.08 -18.97 -21.16
CA ALA A 11 0.54 -17.84 -20.45
C ALA A 11 1.56 -17.12 -21.34
N ALA A 12 2.38 -17.87 -22.09
CA ALA A 12 3.34 -17.33 -23.03
C ALA A 12 2.64 -16.63 -24.21
N GLU A 13 1.54 -17.17 -24.73
CA GLU A 13 0.72 -16.58 -25.80
C GLU A 13 -0.01 -15.30 -25.35
N ALA A 14 -0.46 -15.23 -24.08
CA ALA A 14 -1.00 -14.01 -23.47
C ALA A 14 0.08 -12.94 -23.22
N LEU A 15 1.31 -13.35 -22.89
CA LEU A 15 2.46 -12.46 -22.71
C LEU A 15 3.04 -11.95 -24.04
N THR A 16 3.03 -12.76 -25.10
CA THR A 16 3.60 -12.42 -26.42
C THR A 16 2.60 -11.74 -27.35
N GLY A 17 1.30 -12.07 -27.28
CA GLY A 17 0.25 -11.37 -28.04
C GLY A 17 0.07 -9.90 -27.66
N ARG A 18 0.52 -9.48 -26.46
CA ARG A 18 0.47 -8.08 -25.99
C ARG A 18 1.77 -7.29 -26.12
N SER A 19 2.87 -7.91 -26.56
CA SER A 19 4.17 -7.23 -26.64
C SER A 19 4.49 -6.65 -28.01
N VAL A 20 3.92 -7.19 -29.07
CA VAL A 20 4.28 -6.82 -30.44
C VAL A 20 3.48 -5.59 -30.96
N GLY A 21 2.61 -4.99 -30.13
CA GLY A 21 1.62 -3.97 -30.50
C GLY A 21 1.97 -2.47 -30.32
N ALA A 22 1.70 -1.85 -29.16
CA ALA A 22 0.97 -0.57 -29.27
C ALA A 22 0.99 0.42 -28.08
N ARG A 23 2.12 1.04 -27.65
CA ARG A 23 2.08 2.04 -26.53
C ARG A 23 1.42 1.45 -25.27
N ARG A 24 2.14 0.59 -24.55
CA ARG A 24 1.62 -0.43 -23.61
C ARG A 24 1.08 0.13 -22.29
N TRP A 25 0.02 0.95 -22.36
CA TRP A 25 -0.77 1.45 -21.23
C TRP A 25 -1.25 0.33 -20.30
N THR A 26 -1.44 -0.88 -20.80
CA THR A 26 -1.81 -2.06 -20.00
C THR A 26 -0.70 -2.55 -19.07
N GLU A 27 0.58 -2.40 -19.42
CA GLU A 27 1.68 -2.75 -18.51
C GLU A 27 1.89 -1.66 -17.48
N PHE A 28 1.85 -0.40 -17.91
CA PHE A 28 1.84 0.75 -17.01
C PHE A 28 0.70 0.65 -15.99
N ALA A 29 -0.53 0.38 -16.43
CA ALA A 29 -1.68 0.22 -15.54
C ALA A 29 -1.55 -0.97 -14.58
N GLN A 30 -0.86 -2.05 -14.98
CA GLN A 30 -0.58 -3.17 -14.07
C GLN A 30 0.43 -2.78 -12.99
N SER A 31 1.50 -2.07 -13.35
CA SER A 31 2.49 -1.56 -12.39
C SER A 31 1.86 -0.56 -11.42
N VAL A 32 1.07 0.41 -11.92
CA VAL A 32 0.35 1.38 -11.09
C VAL A 32 -0.63 0.68 -10.14
N ARG A 33 -1.37 -0.32 -10.63
CA ARG A 33 -2.33 -1.07 -9.79
C ARG A 33 -1.64 -1.87 -8.70
N SER A 34 -0.49 -2.48 -9.00
CA SER A 34 0.32 -3.19 -8.01
C SER A 34 0.87 -2.23 -6.97
N ALA A 35 1.44 -1.10 -7.39
CA ALA A 35 1.93 -0.05 -6.49
C ALA A 35 0.79 0.49 -5.59
N ALA A 36 -0.38 0.78 -6.16
CA ALA A 36 -1.53 1.25 -5.41
C ALA A 36 -1.98 0.24 -4.35
N TRP A 37 -1.99 -1.06 -4.68
CA TRP A 37 -2.34 -2.11 -3.73
C TRP A 37 -1.35 -2.17 -2.56
N PHE A 38 -0.04 -2.20 -2.83
CA PHE A 38 0.96 -2.24 -1.77
C PHE A 38 0.94 -0.97 -0.92
N SER A 39 0.78 0.20 -1.53
CA SER A 39 0.70 1.47 -0.83
C SER A 39 -0.53 1.53 0.09
N LEU A 40 -1.72 1.14 -0.40
CA LEU A 40 -2.95 1.11 0.40
C LEU A 40 -2.87 0.07 1.53
N LEU A 41 -2.32 -1.11 1.26
CA LEU A 41 -2.12 -2.13 2.30
C LEU A 41 -1.19 -1.63 3.40
N THR A 42 -0.09 -0.98 3.03
CA THR A 42 0.89 -0.43 3.97
C THR A 42 0.28 0.70 4.79
N ALA A 43 -0.39 1.66 4.14
CA ALA A 43 -1.07 2.77 4.81
C ALA A 43 -2.18 2.27 5.75
N GLY A 44 -3.00 1.32 5.30
CA GLY A 44 -4.04 0.68 6.10
C GLY A 44 -3.48 -0.05 7.32
N THR A 45 -2.39 -0.81 7.14
CA THR A 45 -1.72 -1.52 8.23
C THR A 45 -1.14 -0.55 9.26
N ALA A 46 -0.49 0.53 8.81
CA ALA A 46 0.04 1.57 9.70
C ALA A 46 -1.08 2.28 10.47
N ALA A 47 -2.17 2.64 9.79
CA ALA A 47 -3.34 3.24 10.43
C ALA A 47 -3.95 2.32 11.50
N LEU A 48 -4.13 1.03 11.18
CA LEU A 48 -4.59 0.01 12.14
C LEU A 48 -3.64 -0.15 13.32
N ALA A 49 -2.33 -0.15 13.08
CA ALA A 49 -1.33 -0.23 14.14
C ALA A 49 -1.42 0.97 15.10
N PHE A 50 -1.58 2.19 14.60
CA PHE A 50 -1.78 3.37 15.44
C PHE A 50 -3.15 3.35 16.15
N ALA A 51 -4.20 2.88 15.49
CA ALA A 51 -5.54 2.85 16.07
C ALA A 51 -5.63 1.86 17.25
N LEU A 52 -4.97 0.71 17.13
CA LEU A 52 -5.00 -0.35 18.14
C LEU A 52 -3.88 -0.24 19.18
N GLY A 53 -2.70 0.26 18.78
CA GLY A 53 -1.49 0.28 19.60
C GLY A 53 -0.98 1.66 19.97
N GLY A 54 -1.59 2.74 19.48
CA GLY A 54 -1.10 4.10 19.66
C GLY A 54 -1.01 4.55 21.12
N GLU A 55 -2.01 4.23 21.94
CA GLU A 55 -2.01 4.52 23.38
C GLU A 55 -0.87 3.81 24.12
N ALA A 56 -0.57 2.56 23.75
CA ALA A 56 0.54 1.80 24.33
C ALA A 56 1.89 2.38 23.89
N LEU A 57 2.00 2.81 22.63
CA LEU A 57 3.19 3.48 22.12
C LEU A 57 3.44 4.83 22.84
N ILE A 58 2.40 5.63 23.06
CA ILE A 58 2.49 6.89 23.81
C ILE A 58 2.96 6.61 25.25
N ALA A 59 2.36 5.61 25.91
CA ALA A 59 2.75 5.21 27.27
C ALA A 59 4.19 4.70 27.38
N LEU A 60 4.73 4.12 26.30
CA LEU A 60 6.13 3.68 26.24
C LEU A 60 7.09 4.87 26.06
N LEU A 61 6.69 5.90 25.31
CA LEU A 61 7.53 7.04 24.99
C LEU A 61 7.61 8.08 26.12
N THR A 62 6.56 8.21 26.94
CA THR A 62 6.52 9.19 28.02
C THR A 62 5.73 8.72 29.24
N GLY A 63 6.26 9.02 30.42
CA GLY A 63 5.58 8.84 31.70
C GLY A 63 4.85 10.08 32.21
N LEU A 64 4.98 11.22 31.51
CA LEU A 64 4.36 12.50 31.91
C LEU A 64 2.87 12.51 31.53
N PRO A 65 1.94 12.63 32.51
CA PRO A 65 0.51 12.59 32.25
C PRO A 65 0.04 13.68 31.28
N GLU A 66 0.58 14.89 31.38
CA GLU A 66 0.16 16.03 30.55
C GLU A 66 0.55 15.83 29.07
N VAL A 67 1.72 15.21 28.84
CA VAL A 67 2.20 14.89 27.48
C VAL A 67 1.36 13.76 26.89
N ARG A 68 1.00 12.76 27.71
CA ARG A 68 0.17 11.63 27.27
C ARG A 68 -1.23 12.09 26.87
N GLU A 69 -1.88 12.92 27.69
CA GLU A 69 -3.22 13.45 27.38
C GLU A 69 -3.21 14.25 26.07
N THR A 70 -2.19 15.09 25.89
CA THR A 70 -2.01 15.85 24.64
C THR A 70 -1.80 14.90 23.46
N ALA A 71 -0.94 13.89 23.59
CA ALA A 71 -0.67 12.94 22.51
C ALA A 71 -1.91 12.09 22.15
N SER A 72 -2.67 11.63 23.13
CA SER A 72 -3.94 10.91 22.94
C SER A 72 -4.96 11.76 22.18
N THR A 73 -5.02 13.07 22.46
CA THR A 73 -5.89 14.01 21.73
C THR A 73 -5.57 14.06 20.24
N TYR A 74 -4.29 13.95 19.86
CA TYR A 74 -3.85 13.95 18.45
C TYR A 74 -3.72 12.56 17.83
N LEU A 75 -3.95 11.48 18.60
CA LEU A 75 -3.82 10.12 18.09
C LEU A 75 -4.73 9.82 16.88
N PRO A 76 -6.00 10.29 16.81
CA PRO A 76 -6.83 10.10 15.63
C PRO A 76 -6.21 10.72 14.35
N TRP A 77 -5.51 11.84 14.48
CA TRP A 77 -4.78 12.44 13.37
C TRP A 77 -3.60 11.58 12.93
N MET A 78 -2.87 10.96 13.86
CA MET A 78 -1.80 10.02 13.53
C MET A 78 -2.32 8.79 12.79
N VAL A 79 -3.51 8.29 13.13
CA VAL A 79 -4.18 7.20 12.42
C VAL A 79 -4.55 7.59 10.99
N ALA A 80 -5.06 8.81 10.79
CA ALA A 80 -5.49 9.30 9.49
C ALA A 80 -4.33 9.64 8.54
N MET A 81 -3.19 10.10 9.08
CA MET A 81 -2.05 10.59 8.29
C MET A 81 -1.55 9.61 7.21
N PRO A 82 -1.30 8.31 7.49
CA PRO A 82 -0.89 7.34 6.48
C PRO A 82 -1.90 7.24 5.31
N LEU A 83 -3.19 7.30 5.60
CA LEU A 83 -4.27 7.16 4.60
C LEU A 83 -4.38 8.40 3.69
N ILE A 84 -3.99 9.57 4.20
CA ILE A 84 -3.95 10.82 3.44
C ILE A 84 -2.66 10.90 2.62
N ALA A 85 -1.52 10.58 3.23
CA ALA A 85 -0.20 10.71 2.61
C ALA A 85 0.05 9.67 1.49
N VAL A 86 -0.60 8.51 1.55
CA VAL A 86 -0.40 7.41 0.58
C VAL A 86 -0.59 7.83 -0.87
N TRP A 87 -1.49 8.78 -1.13
CA TRP A 87 -1.76 9.27 -2.48
C TRP A 87 -0.61 10.09 -3.04
N GLY A 88 0.05 10.89 -2.20
CA GLY A 88 1.24 11.66 -2.58
C GLY A 88 2.38 10.73 -3.01
N TYR A 89 2.69 9.72 -2.19
CA TYR A 89 3.73 8.74 -2.51
C TYR A 89 3.38 7.86 -3.71
N LEU A 90 2.11 7.49 -3.87
CA LEU A 90 1.68 6.70 -5.03
C LEU A 90 1.84 7.50 -6.33
N LEU A 91 1.46 8.78 -6.34
CA LEU A 91 1.58 9.63 -7.51
C LEU A 91 3.05 9.93 -7.84
N ASP A 92 3.87 10.22 -6.81
CA ASP A 92 5.33 10.44 -6.95
C ASP A 92 6.07 9.20 -7.48
N GLY A 93 5.62 7.99 -7.14
CA GLY A 93 6.20 6.76 -7.68
C GLY A 93 5.77 6.43 -9.12
N VAL A 94 4.75 7.12 -9.65
CA VAL A 94 4.15 6.84 -10.97
C VAL A 94 4.54 7.89 -12.02
N PHE A 95 4.76 9.14 -11.62
CA PHE A 95 5.08 10.29 -12.47
C PHE A 95 6.50 10.79 -12.27
#